data_AF-A0A357D593-F1
#
_entry.id   AF-A0A357D593-F1
#
_cell.length_a   1.000
_cell.length_b   1.000
_cell.length_c   1.000
_cell.angle_alpha   90.00
_cell.angle_beta   90.00
_cell.angle_gamma   90.00
#
_symmetry.space_group_name_H-M   'P 1'
#
loop_
_entity.id
_entity.type
_entity.pdbx_description
1 polymer ?
#
loop_
_entity_poly.entity_id
_entity_poly.type
_entity_poly.pdbx_seq_one_letter_code
_entity_poly.pdbx_strand_id
1 'polypeptide(L)'
;MDAPVKILSLTLQNTENVERELSVTYYLEWVLGVGREQNAPFIITGYDQNSGALLARNVYQKDFPAHYGFLGIWTGGPENDRSWTGDRAEFIGRNGSLSF
;
A
#
# COMPACT_ATOMS: atom_id res chain seq x y z
N MET A 1 -24.46 -2.82 -0.40
CA MET A 1 -23.40 -1.99 0.20
C MET A 1 -22.42 -1.72 -0.92
N ASP A 2 -22.35 -0.49 -1.41
CA ASP A 2 -21.26 -0.08 -2.29
C ASP A 2 -19.97 -0.13 -1.46
N ALA A 3 -19.04 -1.01 -1.81
CA ALA A 3 -17.71 -1.00 -1.21
C ALA A 3 -16.87 0.01 -2.01
N PRO A 4 -16.64 1.23 -1.50
CA PRO A 4 -15.94 2.25 -2.28
C PRO A 4 -14.49 1.81 -2.49
N VAL A 5 -14.13 1.59 -3.75
CA VAL A 5 -12.76 1.30 -4.18
C VAL A 5 -12.21 2.51 -4.92
N LYS A 6 -11.02 2.96 -4.52
CA LYS A 6 -10.26 3.95 -5.29
C LYS A 6 -9.39 3.23 -6.31
N ILE A 7 -9.62 3.50 -7.59
CA ILE A 7 -8.79 2.98 -8.69
C ILE A 7 -7.85 4.09 -9.16
N LEU A 8 -6.57 3.75 -9.27
CA LEU A 8 -5.52 4.59 -9.85
C LEU A 8 -4.94 3.86 -11.05
N SER A 9 -4.77 4.56 -12.18
CA SER A 9 -4.17 4.02 -13.39
C SER A 9 -2.95 4.85 -13.76
N LEU A 10 -1.82 4.19 -13.99
CA LEU A 10 -0.57 4.80 -14.43
C LEU A 10 -0.14 4.14 -15.74
N THR A 11 0.12 4.95 -16.76
CA THR A 11 0.68 4.50 -18.03
C THR A 11 2.04 5.16 -18.20
N LEU A 12 3.07 4.35 -18.43
CA LEU A 12 4.43 4.81 -18.69
C LEU A 12 4.78 4.54 -20.15
N GLN A 13 5.36 5.54 -20.82
CA GLN A 13 5.84 5.43 -22.19
C GLN A 13 7.31 5.83 -22.21
N ASN A 14 8.17 4.93 -22.69
CA ASN A 14 9.55 5.27 -23.01
C ASN A 14 9.58 5.99 -24.37
N THR A 15 9.99 7.25 -24.39
CA THR A 15 10.01 8.10 -25.60
C THR A 15 11.35 8.06 -26.33
N GLU A 16 12.36 7.39 -25.77
CA GLU A 16 13.71 7.31 -26.32
C GLU A 16 14.01 5.89 -26.83
N ASN A 17 14.99 5.78 -27.73
CA ASN A 17 15.41 4.49 -28.29
C ASN A 17 16.48 3.79 -27.43
N VAL A 18 16.35 3.91 -26.11
CA VAL A 18 17.27 3.30 -25.11
C VAL A 18 16.42 2.57 -24.08
N GLU A 19 16.81 1.35 -23.73
CA GLU A 19 16.12 0.55 -22.71
C GLU A 19 16.14 1.24 -21.33
N ARG A 20 15.02 1.15 -20.61
CA ARG A 20 14.85 1.75 -19.27
C ARG A 20 14.30 0.70 -18.33
N GLU A 21 14.96 0.51 -17.20
CA GLU A 21 14.45 -0.24 -16.07
C GLU A 21 13.82 0.74 -15.08
N LEU A 22 12.55 0.54 -14.73
CA LEU A 22 11.78 1.45 -13.89
C LEU A 22 11.11 0.69 -12.76
N SER A 23 11.16 1.26 -11.56
CA SER A 23 10.38 0.80 -10.42
C SER A 23 9.34 1.86 -10.05
N VAL A 24 8.11 1.41 -9.81
CA VAL A 24 7.01 2.27 -9.37
C VAL A 24 6.60 1.87 -7.97
N THR A 25 6.53 2.85 -7.07
CA THR A 25 6.07 2.61 -5.71
C THR A 25 4.89 3.52 -5.39
N TYR A 26 3.80 2.92 -4.90
CA TYR A 26 2.67 3.65 -4.36
C TYR A 26 2.74 3.66 -2.83
N TYR A 27 2.83 4.85 -2.25
CA TYR A 27 2.82 5.04 -0.81
C TYR A 27 1.48 5.60 -0.33
N LEU A 28 0.98 5.05 0.77
CA LEU A 28 -0.18 5.57 1.48
C LEU A 28 -0.02 5.35 2.98
N GLU A 29 -0.74 6.14 3.78
CA GLU A 29 -0.80 5.94 5.23
C GLU A 29 -2.20 5.52 5.66
N TRP A 30 -2.29 4.36 6.31
CA TRP A 30 -3.54 3.82 6.83
C TRP A 30 -4.04 4.66 8.02
N VAL A 31 -5.29 5.10 7.97
CA VAL A 31 -5.96 5.74 9.12
C VAL A 31 -6.78 4.74 9.92
N LEU A 32 -7.64 3.95 9.26
CA LEU A 32 -8.47 2.88 9.83
C LEU A 32 -9.14 3.27 11.19
N GLY A 33 -9.85 4.39 11.19
CA GLY A 33 -10.58 4.98 12.32
C GLY A 33 -10.64 6.50 12.22
N VAL A 34 -10.68 7.21 13.35
CA VAL A 34 -10.86 8.68 13.36
C VAL A 34 -9.57 9.45 13.04
N GLY A 35 -8.41 8.97 13.50
CA GLY A 35 -7.15 9.70 13.36
C GLY A 35 -5.94 8.79 13.26
N ARG A 36 -5.03 9.13 12.34
CA ARG A 36 -3.80 8.35 12.07
C ARG A 36 -2.95 8.15 13.32
N GLU A 37 -2.66 9.23 14.05
CA GLU A 37 -1.73 9.17 15.19
C GLU A 37 -2.19 8.23 16.29
N GLN A 38 -3.50 8.17 16.52
CA GLN A 38 -4.10 7.32 17.54
C GLN A 38 -4.12 5.84 17.11
N ASN A 39 -4.29 5.59 15.81
CA ASN A 39 -4.48 4.24 15.28
C ASN A 39 -3.19 3.57 14.80
N ALA A 40 -2.18 4.34 14.37
CA ALA A 40 -0.96 3.82 13.77
C ALA A 40 -0.30 2.69 14.58
N PRO A 41 -0.19 2.75 15.92
CA PRO A 41 0.39 1.66 16.72
C PRO A 41 -0.42 0.34 16.70
N PHE A 42 -1.69 0.40 16.32
CA PHE A 42 -2.62 -0.74 16.33
C PHE A 42 -2.96 -1.25 14.93
N ILE A 43 -2.35 -0.67 13.89
CA ILE A 43 -2.52 -1.14 12.53
C ILE A 43 -1.53 -2.25 12.25
N ILE A 44 -2.06 -3.43 11.91
CA ILE A 44 -1.28 -4.57 11.44
C ILE A 44 -1.52 -4.70 9.95
N THR A 45 -0.43 -4.88 9.21
CA THR A 45 -0.45 -5.18 7.78
C THR A 45 0.05 -6.58 7.51
N GLY A 46 -0.39 -7.17 6.41
CA GLY A 46 0.08 -8.47 5.95
C GLY A 46 -0.23 -8.69 4.48
N TYR A 47 0.71 -9.24 3.74
CA TYR A 47 0.49 -9.65 2.37
C TYR A 47 -0.33 -10.94 2.34
N ASP A 48 -1.49 -10.90 1.68
CA ASP A 48 -2.33 -12.08 1.48
C ASP A 48 -2.07 -12.67 0.10
N GLN A 49 -1.47 -13.87 0.07
CA GLN A 49 -1.10 -14.55 -1.16
C GLN A 49 -2.31 -14.96 -2.01
N ASN A 50 -3.47 -15.18 -1.40
CA ASN A 50 -4.67 -15.61 -2.12
C ASN A 50 -5.27 -14.47 -2.95
N SER A 51 -5.30 -13.25 -2.41
CA SER A 51 -5.80 -12.07 -3.10
C SER A 51 -4.72 -11.27 -3.84
N GLY A 52 -3.44 -11.49 -3.54
CA GLY A 52 -2.33 -10.71 -4.10
C GLY A 52 -2.27 -9.27 -3.57
N ALA A 53 -2.88 -9.00 -2.41
CA ALA A 53 -3.04 -7.67 -1.86
C ALA A 53 -2.35 -7.52 -0.49
N LEU A 54 -1.90 -6.31 -0.19
CA LEU A 54 -1.54 -5.91 1.16
C LEU A 54 -2.82 -5.59 1.93
N LEU A 55 -3.11 -6.39 2.95
CA LEU A 55 -4.23 -6.17 3.85
C LEU A 55 -3.77 -5.35 5.06
N ALA A 56 -4.65 -4.50 5.56
CA ALA A 56 -4.44 -3.69 6.75
C ALA A 56 -5.67 -3.72 7.65
N ARG A 57 -5.48 -3.87 8.95
CA ARG A 57 -6.57 -3.80 9.94
C ARG A 57 -6.12 -3.11 11.21
N ASN A 58 -7.06 -2.44 11.88
CA ASN A 58 -6.86 -1.90 13.22
C ASN A 58 -7.32 -2.92 14.26
N VAL A 59 -6.39 -3.52 15.02
CA VAL A 59 -6.73 -4.57 16.01
C VAL A 59 -7.36 -4.04 17.30
N TYR A 60 -7.31 -2.72 17.53
CA TYR A 60 -7.93 -2.10 18.70
C TYR A 60 -9.44 -1.92 18.52
N GLN A 61 -9.92 -1.84 17.28
CA GLN A 61 -11.33 -1.62 16.97
C GLN A 61 -12.15 -2.92 17.06
N LYS A 62 -12.81 -3.13 18.21
CA LYS A 62 -13.57 -4.36 18.50
C LYS A 62 -14.92 -4.45 17.79
N ASP A 63 -15.48 -3.33 17.37
CA ASP A 63 -16.81 -3.28 16.75
C ASP A 63 -16.78 -3.75 15.28
N PHE A 64 -15.60 -3.75 14.65
CA PHE A 64 -15.42 -4.02 13.23
C PHE A 64 -14.23 -4.95 12.94
N PRO A 65 -14.15 -6.14 13.58
CA PRO A 65 -12.97 -7.00 13.50
C PRO A 65 -12.72 -7.58 12.09
N ALA A 66 -13.76 -7.58 11.25
CA ALA A 66 -13.71 -8.04 9.86
C ALA A 66 -13.48 -6.91 8.83
N HIS A 67 -13.22 -5.67 9.27
CA HIS A 67 -12.96 -4.56 8.36
C HIS A 67 -11.47 -4.47 8.03
N TYR A 68 -11.18 -4.68 6.76
CA TYR A 68 -9.84 -4.57 6.21
C TYR A 68 -9.79 -3.42 5.21
N GLY A 69 -8.75 -2.59 5.34
CA GLY A 69 -8.22 -1.86 4.20
C GLY A 69 -7.41 -2.82 3.34
N PHE A 70 -7.38 -2.59 2.03
CA PHE A 70 -6.54 -3.35 1.13
C PHE A 70 -5.88 -2.42 0.11
N LEU A 71 -4.68 -2.81 -0.31
CA LEU A 71 -3.96 -2.21 -1.42
C LEU A 71 -3.55 -3.32 -2.38
N GLY A 72 -4.05 -3.25 -3.62
CA GLY A 72 -3.61 -4.10 -4.72
C GLY A 72 -2.80 -3.29 -5.72
N ILE A 73 -1.78 -3.92 -6.30
CA ILE A 73 -1.08 -3.38 -7.47
C ILE A 73 -1.13 -4.43 -8.57
N TRP A 74 -1.59 -4.01 -9.74
CA TRP A 74 -1.55 -4.83 -10.93
C TRP A 74 -0.55 -4.22 -11.91
N THR A 75 0.36 -5.05 -12.36
CA THR A 75 1.38 -4.72 -13.37
C THR A 75 1.25 -5.73 -14.51
N GLY A 76 1.67 -5.36 -15.73
CA GLY A 76 1.71 -6.29 -16.85
C GLY A 76 2.78 -7.39 -16.72
N GLY A 77 3.71 -7.24 -15.76
CA GLY A 77 4.72 -8.24 -15.40
C GLY A 77 4.24 -9.24 -14.35
N PRO A 78 5.06 -10.25 -14.04
CA PRO A 78 4.72 -11.30 -13.09
C PRO A 78 4.65 -10.79 -11.64
N GLU A 79 3.90 -11.49 -10.79
CA GLU A 79 3.61 -11.01 -9.42
C GLU A 79 4.84 -10.98 -8.51
N ASN A 80 5.84 -11.83 -8.77
CA ASN A 80 7.09 -11.89 -8.02
C ASN A 80 7.99 -10.66 -8.22
N ASP A 81 7.68 -9.80 -9.19
CA ASP A 81 8.37 -8.54 -9.39
C ASP A 81 7.82 -7.43 -8.47
N ARG A 82 6.78 -7.72 -7.69
CA ARG A 82 6.15 -6.80 -6.74
C ARG A 82 6.72 -7.03 -5.34
N SER A 83 7.08 -5.95 -4.66
CA SER A 83 7.49 -5.97 -3.25
C SER A 83 6.54 -5.14 -2.39
N TRP A 84 6.51 -5.46 -1.11
CA TRP A 84 5.58 -4.86 -0.15
C TRP A 84 6.30 -4.57 1.16
N THR A 85 5.98 -3.42 1.76
CA THR A 85 6.31 -3.14 3.15
C THR A 85 5.14 -2.42 3.81
N GLY A 86 4.87 -2.80 5.05
CA GLY A 86 4.00 -2.05 5.96
C GLY A 86 4.78 -1.22 6.97
N ASP A 87 6.12 -1.25 6.91
CA ASP A 87 7.00 -0.51 7.80
C ASP A 87 7.38 0.83 7.17
N ARG A 88 6.87 1.90 7.79
CA ARG A 88 7.15 3.27 7.37
C ARG A 88 8.65 3.61 7.47
N ALA A 89 9.36 3.07 8.47
CA ALA A 89 10.79 3.30 8.64
C ALA A 89 11.61 2.54 7.59
N GLU A 90 11.16 1.37 7.15
CA GLU A 90 11.75 0.66 6.00
C GLU A 90 11.57 1.46 4.71
N PHE A 91 10.38 2.03 4.47
CA PHE A 91 10.10 2.78 3.25
C PHE A 91 10.80 4.16 3.19
N ILE A 92 10.66 4.97 4.24
CA ILE A 92 11.15 6.36 4.24
C ILE A 92 12.62 6.43 4.69
N GLY A 93 13.07 5.45 5.47
CA GLY A 93 14.36 5.48 6.12
C GLY A 93 14.37 6.27 7.43
N ARG A 94 15.36 5.96 8.28
CA ARG A 94 15.58 6.68 9.55
C ARG A 94 15.92 8.14 9.28
N ASN A 95 15.19 9.06 9.91
CA ASN A 95 15.29 10.51 9.71
C ASN A 95 14.97 10.97 8.28
N GLY A 96 14.35 10.13 7.45
CA GLY A 96 13.87 10.52 6.14
C GLY A 96 12.56 11.32 6.21
N SER A 97 12.25 12.04 5.13
CA SER A 97 11.03 12.83 4.98
C SER A 97 10.41 12.62 3.60
N LEU A 98 9.09 12.74 3.51
CA LEU A 98 8.32 12.77 2.26
C LEU A 98 8.02 14.19 1.79
N SER A 99 8.59 15.22 2.43
CA SER A 99 8.47 16.60 1.99
C SER A 99 9.21 16.79 0.67
N PHE A 100 8.47 17.15 -0.39
CA PHE A 100 8.99 17.57 -1.68
C PHE A 100 9.14 19.09 -1.73
#